data_AF-A0A2S4HB84-F1
#
_entry.id   AF-A0A2S4HB84-F1
#
_cell.length_a   1.000
_cell.length_b   1.000
_cell.length_c   1.000
_cell.angle_alpha   90.00
_cell.angle_beta   90.00
_cell.angle_gamma   90.00
#
_symmetry.space_group_name_H-M   'P 1'
#
loop_
_entity.id
_entity.type
_entity.pdbx_description
1 polymer ?
#
loop_
_entity_poly.entity_id
_entity_poly.type
_entity_poly.pdbx_seq_one_letter_code
_entity_poly.pdbx_strand_id
1 'polypeptide(L)'
;MQDLMIGVAKIVLPGILIAIFTSIITVKLSIRKFHEEKWWEKKQQTYSNLLEALHHLKNYASEHYEGQLLRKDMNEEKREELTSDWKKYSRELRKLMDLASFQLSDKAVEILDLYSKEKTEAEQSDDIYDWIDGDLAAVTKCLDNLKIEAKRDLKV
;
A
#
# COMPACT_ATOMS: atom_id res chain seq x y z
N MET A 1 -19.11 -3.18 -66.28
CA MET A 1 -17.92 -3.08 -65.39
C MET A 1 -18.15 -2.08 -64.25
N GLN A 2 -18.69 -0.88 -64.51
CA GLN A 2 -19.00 0.12 -63.48
C GLN A 2 -20.07 -0.32 -62.45
N ASP A 3 -21.15 -0.99 -62.85
CA ASP A 3 -22.19 -1.43 -61.92
C ASP A 3 -21.68 -2.48 -60.91
N LEU A 4 -20.76 -3.33 -61.35
CA LEU A 4 -20.12 -4.35 -60.51
C LEU A 4 -19.26 -3.69 -59.42
N MET A 5 -18.53 -2.62 -59.78
CA MET A 5 -17.70 -1.85 -58.83
C MET A 5 -18.55 -1.13 -57.77
N ILE A 6 -19.69 -0.57 -58.15
CA ILE A 6 -20.61 0.11 -57.23
C ILE A 6 -21.26 -0.89 -56.27
N GLY A 7 -21.62 -2.09 -56.74
CA GLY A 7 -22.15 -3.17 -55.91
C GLY A 7 -21.16 -3.65 -54.85
N VAL A 8 -19.90 -3.86 -55.24
CA VAL A 8 -18.82 -4.26 -54.32
C VAL A 8 -18.54 -3.17 -53.27
N ALA A 9 -18.48 -1.90 -53.69
CA ALA A 9 -18.24 -0.79 -52.77
C ALA A 9 -19.31 -0.70 -51.67
N LYS A 10 -20.59 -0.90 -52.00
CA LYS A 10 -21.69 -0.88 -51.01
C LYS A 10 -21.59 -1.96 -49.94
N ILE A 11 -20.96 -3.10 -50.26
CA ILE A 11 -20.78 -4.22 -49.32
C ILE A 11 -19.53 -4.02 -48.46
N VAL A 12 -18.45 -3.52 -49.06
CA VAL A 12 -17.14 -3.41 -48.40
C VAL A 12 -17.04 -2.17 -47.50
N LEU A 13 -17.62 -1.03 -47.90
CA LEU A 13 -17.51 0.22 -47.13
C LEU A 13 -18.00 0.09 -45.68
N PRO A 14 -19.20 -0.47 -45.41
CA PRO A 14 -19.69 -0.62 -44.04
C PRO A 14 -18.79 -1.52 -43.21
N GLY A 15 -18.25 -2.60 -43.80
CA GLY A 15 -17.31 -3.50 -43.13
C GLY A 15 -16.02 -2.79 -42.73
N ILE A 16 -15.46 -1.95 -43.61
CA ILE A 16 -14.28 -1.14 -43.30
C ILE A 16 -14.58 -0.13 -42.19
N LEU A 17 -15.73 0.56 -42.26
CA LEU A 17 -16.12 1.52 -41.22
C LEU A 17 -16.29 0.86 -39.85
N ILE A 18 -16.94 -0.30 -39.80
CA ILE A 18 -17.10 -1.09 -38.57
C ILE A 18 -15.73 -1.55 -38.06
N ALA A 19 -14.84 -2.04 -38.94
CA ALA A 19 -13.50 -2.47 -38.56
C ALA A 19 -12.66 -1.32 -37.97
N ILE A 20 -12.72 -0.13 -38.58
CA ILE A 20 -12.03 1.06 -38.07
C ILE A 20 -12.59 1.45 -36.70
N PHE A 21 -13.92 1.52 -36.58
CA PHE A 21 -14.59 1.94 -35.35
C PHE A 21 -14.33 0.97 -34.18
N THR A 22 -14.46 -0.33 -34.43
CA THR A 22 -14.20 -1.39 -33.44
C THR A 22 -12.73 -1.42 -33.02
N SER A 23 -11.80 -1.24 -33.95
CA SER A 23 -10.36 -1.15 -33.66
C SER A 23 -10.04 0.00 -32.70
N ILE A 24 -10.57 1.21 -32.98
CA ILE A 24 -10.36 2.40 -32.13
C ILE A 24 -10.89 2.17 -30.72
N ILE A 25 -12.11 1.64 -30.60
CA ILE A 25 -12.71 1.34 -29.28
C ILE A 25 -11.87 0.31 -28.53
N THR A 26 -11.45 -0.75 -29.21
CA THR A 26 -10.66 -1.83 -28.61
C THR A 26 -9.34 -1.31 -28.07
N VAL A 27 -8.62 -0.49 -28.84
CA VAL A 27 -7.35 0.14 -28.41
C VAL A 27 -7.59 1.03 -27.19
N LYS A 28 -8.64 1.86 -27.21
CA LYS A 28 -8.94 2.76 -26.08
C LYS A 28 -9.29 1.99 -24.80
N LEU A 29 -10.08 0.92 -24.90
CA LEU A 29 -10.42 0.06 -23.77
C LEU A 29 -9.19 -0.69 -23.24
N SER A 30 -8.34 -1.19 -24.14
CA SER A 30 -7.11 -1.88 -23.79
C SER A 30 -6.15 -0.97 -23.02
N ILE A 31 -5.92 0.25 -23.50
CA ILE A 31 -5.08 1.25 -22.82
C ILE A 31 -5.64 1.58 -21.44
N ARG A 32 -6.96 1.82 -21.35
CA ARG A 32 -7.61 2.12 -20.07
C ARG A 32 -7.43 0.98 -19.07
N LYS A 33 -7.70 -0.27 -19.50
CA LYS A 33 -7.52 -1.46 -18.67
C LYS A 33 -6.06 -1.60 -18.20
N PHE A 34 -5.10 -1.38 -19.08
CA PHE A 34 -3.68 -1.42 -18.72
C PHE A 34 -3.31 -0.38 -17.66
N HIS A 35 -3.82 0.85 -17.76
CA HIS A 35 -3.59 1.87 -16.73
C HIS A 35 -4.24 1.49 -15.39
N GLU A 36 -5.46 0.95 -15.42
CA GLU A 36 -6.16 0.48 -14.22
C GLU A 36 -5.41 -0.68 -13.54
N GLU A 37 -4.92 -1.66 -14.31
CA GLU A 37 -4.08 -2.77 -13.81
C GLU A 37 -2.77 -2.26 -13.22
N LYS A 38 -2.05 -1.38 -13.94
CA LYS A 38 -0.78 -0.82 -13.44
C LYS A 38 -0.97 0.03 -12.19
N TRP A 39 -2.10 0.72 -12.07
CA TRP A 39 -2.43 1.48 -10.88
C TRP A 39 -2.74 0.55 -9.70
N TRP A 40 -3.52 -0.51 -9.95
CA TRP A 40 -3.83 -1.53 -8.95
C TRP A 40 -2.58 -2.24 -8.44
N GLU A 41 -1.66 -2.65 -9.33
CA GLU A 41 -0.37 -3.25 -8.97
C GLU A 41 0.46 -2.32 -8.06
N LYS A 42 0.52 -1.02 -8.39
CA LYS A 42 1.23 -0.03 -7.57
C LYS A 42 0.61 0.08 -6.18
N LYS A 43 -0.72 0.17 -6.08
CA LYS A 43 -1.43 0.18 -4.79
C LYS A 43 -1.11 -1.06 -3.98
N GLN A 44 -1.20 -2.24 -4.58
CA GLN A 44 -0.92 -3.51 -3.92
C GLN A 44 0.51 -3.55 -3.38
N GLN A 45 1.48 -3.10 -4.18
CA GLN A 45 2.87 -3.04 -3.77
C GLN A 45 3.07 -2.09 -2.59
N THR A 46 2.49 -0.89 -2.65
CA THR A 46 2.62 0.10 -1.58
C THR A 46 1.97 -0.37 -0.28
N TYR A 47 0.78 -0.96 -0.32
CA TYR A 47 0.17 -1.58 0.86
C TYR A 47 1.04 -2.72 1.42
N SER A 48 1.58 -3.59 0.56
CA SER A 48 2.42 -4.70 1.00
C SER A 48 3.67 -4.19 1.73
N ASN A 49 4.35 -3.19 1.17
CA ASN A 49 5.54 -2.60 1.77
C ASN A 49 5.22 -1.89 3.10
N LEU A 50 4.08 -1.18 3.17
CA LEU A 50 3.64 -0.53 4.41
C LEU A 50 3.36 -1.56 5.51
N LEU A 51 2.63 -2.63 5.17
CA LEU A 51 2.30 -3.69 6.12
C LEU A 51 3.55 -4.43 6.59
N GLU A 52 4.51 -4.68 5.70
CA GLU A 52 5.81 -5.28 6.05
C GLU A 52 6.59 -4.38 7.01
N ALA A 53 6.77 -3.10 6.67
CA ALA A 53 7.49 -2.16 7.54
C ALA A 53 6.82 -2.02 8.92
N LEU A 54 5.50 -1.87 8.97
CA LEU A 54 4.75 -1.82 10.23
C LEU A 54 4.83 -3.13 11.01
N HIS A 55 4.89 -4.29 10.34
CA HIS A 55 5.07 -5.58 11.01
C HIS A 55 6.41 -5.67 11.74
N HIS A 56 7.50 -5.23 11.09
CA HIS A 56 8.81 -5.20 11.74
C HIS A 56 8.88 -4.22 12.90
N LEU A 57 8.23 -3.04 12.78
CA LEU A 57 8.13 -2.09 13.88
C LEU A 57 7.30 -2.64 15.05
N LYS A 58 6.20 -3.35 14.75
CA LYS A 58 5.43 -4.07 15.76
C LYS A 58 6.26 -5.14 16.46
N ASN A 59 7.06 -5.89 15.70
CA ASN A 59 7.92 -6.93 16.28
C ASN A 59 8.93 -6.33 17.25
N TYR A 60 9.56 -5.20 16.88
CA TYR A 60 10.44 -4.44 17.77
C TYR A 60 9.73 -4.03 19.06
N ALA A 61 8.57 -3.37 18.97
CA ALA A 61 7.81 -2.92 20.13
C ALA A 61 7.38 -4.11 21.02
N SER A 62 6.96 -5.22 20.42
CA SER A 62 6.53 -6.44 21.12
C SER A 62 7.68 -7.10 21.88
N GLU A 63 8.86 -7.25 21.26
CA GLU A 63 10.04 -7.84 21.90
C GLU A 63 10.54 -6.98 23.07
N HIS A 64 10.49 -5.64 22.92
CA HIS A 64 10.82 -4.73 24.01
C HIS A 64 9.77 -4.78 25.14
N TYR A 65 8.49 -4.86 24.81
CA TYR A 65 7.42 -5.05 25.77
C TYR A 65 7.59 -6.36 26.55
N GLU A 66 7.78 -7.48 25.86
CA GLU A 66 7.98 -8.80 26.49
C GLU A 66 9.27 -8.86 27.31
N GLY A 67 10.38 -8.32 26.80
CA GLY A 67 11.66 -8.28 27.52
C GLY A 67 11.56 -7.51 28.85
N GLN A 68 10.80 -6.41 28.86
CA GLN A 68 10.55 -5.64 30.07
C GLN A 68 9.56 -6.32 31.03
N LEU A 69 8.49 -6.91 30.51
CA LEU A 69 7.44 -7.54 31.31
C LEU A 69 7.91 -8.88 31.94
N LEU A 70 8.64 -9.68 31.17
CA LEU A 70 9.07 -11.03 31.55
C LEU A 70 10.47 -11.06 32.18
N ARG A 71 11.17 -9.92 32.27
CA ARG A 71 12.59 -9.83 32.66
C ARG A 71 13.47 -10.85 31.92
N LYS A 72 13.13 -11.11 30.66
CA LYS A 72 13.85 -12.07 29.84
C LYS A 72 15.06 -11.34 29.29
N ASP A 73 16.26 -11.77 29.68
CA ASP A 73 17.49 -11.19 29.16
C ASP A 73 17.56 -11.43 27.65
N MET A 74 17.36 -10.37 26.88
CA MET A 74 17.66 -10.35 25.46
C MET A 74 19.17 -10.27 25.29
N ASN A 75 19.75 -11.27 24.62
CA ASN A 75 21.18 -11.26 24.30
C ASN A 75 21.53 -10.04 23.43
N GLU A 76 22.80 -9.61 23.47
CA GLU A 76 23.22 -8.38 22.80
C GLU A 76 23.04 -8.48 21.27
N GLU A 77 23.32 -9.65 20.69
CA GLU A 77 23.15 -9.92 19.26
C GLU A 77 21.69 -9.67 18.80
N LYS A 78 20.70 -10.17 19.54
CA LYS A 78 19.29 -9.97 19.20
C LYS A 78 18.86 -8.52 19.35
N ARG A 79 19.39 -7.83 20.35
CA ARG A 79 19.12 -6.40 20.59
C ARG A 79 19.67 -5.53 19.45
N GLU A 80 20.89 -5.82 19.01
CA GLU A 80 21.51 -5.14 17.87
C GLU A 80 20.74 -5.38 16.58
N GLU A 81 20.33 -6.64 16.32
CA GLU A 81 19.48 -7.00 15.18
C GLU A 81 18.16 -6.21 15.18
N LEU A 82 17.41 -6.26 16.29
CA LEU A 82 16.13 -5.56 16.43
C LEU A 82 16.28 -4.05 16.29
N THR A 83 17.33 -3.46 16.85
CA THR A 83 17.61 -2.03 16.73
C THR A 83 17.97 -1.64 15.30
N SER A 84 18.74 -2.48 14.59
CA SER A 84 19.09 -2.29 13.19
C SER A 84 17.84 -2.34 12.30
N ASP A 85 16.99 -3.34 12.50
CA ASP A 85 15.72 -3.49 11.80
C ASP A 85 14.80 -2.30 12.06
N TRP A 86 14.62 -1.91 13.33
CA TRP A 86 13.81 -0.75 13.67
C TRP A 86 14.29 0.53 12.96
N LYS A 87 15.60 0.79 12.91
CA LYS A 87 16.15 1.94 12.17
C LYS A 87 15.90 1.84 10.67
N LYS A 88 16.05 0.65 10.09
CA LYS A 88 15.80 0.39 8.67
C LYS A 88 14.33 0.63 8.33
N TYR A 89 13.42 -0.06 9.01
CA TYR A 89 11.99 -0.03 8.73
C TYR A 89 11.32 1.29 9.12
N SER A 90 11.85 2.01 10.12
CA SER A 90 11.38 3.38 10.43
C SER A 90 11.66 4.36 9.29
N ARG A 91 12.86 4.29 8.69
CA ARG A 91 13.20 5.12 7.52
C ARG A 91 12.39 4.73 6.30
N GLU A 92 12.22 3.43 6.09
CA GLU A 92 11.41 2.90 5.00
C GLU A 92 9.95 3.33 5.12
N LEU A 93 9.36 3.20 6.31
CA LEU A 93 7.98 3.62 6.57
C LEU A 93 7.79 5.11 6.27
N ARG A 94 8.70 5.97 6.71
CA ARG A 94 8.63 7.42 6.42
C ARG A 94 8.59 7.69 4.92
N LYS A 95 9.48 7.04 4.15
CA LYS A 95 9.49 7.14 2.69
C LYS A 95 8.19 6.62 2.07
N LEU A 96 7.64 5.52 2.58
CA LEU A 96 6.39 4.95 2.09
C LEU A 96 5.19 5.86 2.38
N MET A 97 5.17 6.53 3.54
CA MET A 97 4.14 7.50 3.90
C MET A 97 4.14 8.71 2.97
N ASP A 98 5.31 9.22 2.59
CA ASP A 98 5.40 10.31 1.60
C ASP A 98 4.76 9.90 0.25
N LEU A 99 4.97 8.65 -0.15
CA LEU A 99 4.41 8.09 -1.39
C LEU A 99 2.91 7.72 -1.26
N ALA A 100 2.44 7.42 -0.06
CA ALA A 100 1.08 6.97 0.19
C ALA A 100 0.04 8.02 -0.23
N SER A 101 0.34 9.31 0.02
CA SER A 101 -0.52 10.43 -0.39
C SER A 101 -0.81 10.48 -1.89
N PHE A 102 0.10 9.98 -2.71
CA PHE A 102 -0.06 9.93 -4.17
C PHE A 102 -0.74 8.64 -4.64
N GLN A 103 -0.51 7.51 -3.96
CA GLN A 103 -0.84 6.19 -4.47
C GLN A 103 -2.09 5.57 -3.83
N LEU A 104 -2.40 5.91 -2.58
CA LEU A 104 -3.42 5.26 -1.77
C LEU A 104 -4.67 6.13 -1.60
N SER A 105 -5.70 5.58 -0.97
CA SER A 105 -6.90 6.33 -0.62
C SER A 105 -6.64 7.36 0.49
N ASP A 106 -7.42 8.43 0.53
CA ASP A 106 -7.36 9.43 1.62
C ASP A 106 -7.53 8.77 2.99
N LYS A 107 -8.36 7.72 3.07
CA LYS A 107 -8.57 6.96 4.31
C LYS A 107 -7.31 6.22 4.76
N ALA A 108 -6.53 5.67 3.83
CA ALA A 108 -5.25 5.03 4.16
C ALA A 108 -4.26 6.06 4.72
N VAL A 109 -4.23 7.26 4.13
CA VAL A 109 -3.40 8.38 4.61
C VAL A 109 -3.83 8.80 6.01
N GLU A 110 -5.13 8.98 6.27
CA GLU A 110 -5.65 9.29 7.60
C GLU A 110 -5.23 8.26 8.67
N ILE A 111 -5.20 6.96 8.32
CA ILE A 111 -4.77 5.90 9.23
C ILE A 111 -3.28 6.05 9.57
N LEU A 112 -2.44 6.35 8.57
CA LEU A 112 -1.00 6.55 8.74
C LEU A 112 -0.68 7.83 9.54
N ASP A 113 -1.43 8.90 9.31
CA ASP A 113 -1.31 10.16 10.05
C ASP A 113 -1.70 9.97 11.52
N LEU A 114 -2.79 9.23 11.78
CA LEU A 114 -3.19 8.88 13.14
C LEU A 114 -2.11 8.06 13.85
N TYR A 115 -1.53 7.07 13.17
CA TYR A 115 -0.40 6.30 13.72
C TYR A 115 0.78 7.20 14.08
N SER A 116 1.15 8.14 13.20
CA SER A 116 2.27 9.05 13.45
C SER A 116 2.01 9.94 14.68
N LYS A 117 0.77 10.39 14.84
CA LYS A 117 0.34 11.16 16.00
C LYS A 117 0.40 10.32 17.28
N GLU A 118 -0.24 9.15 17.29
CA GLU A 118 -0.29 8.26 18.47
C GLU A 118 1.11 7.80 18.89
N LYS A 119 1.99 7.50 17.93
CA LYS A 119 3.40 7.20 18.19
C LYS A 119 4.14 8.37 18.84
N THR A 120 3.95 9.58 18.32
CA THR A 120 4.59 10.79 18.88
C THR A 120 4.07 11.08 20.30
N GLU A 121 2.80 10.84 20.56
CA GLU A 121 2.20 10.96 21.90
C GLU A 121 2.79 9.94 22.87
N ALA A 122 2.97 8.68 22.44
CA ALA A 122 3.62 7.66 23.25
C ALA A 122 5.08 8.00 23.57
N GLU A 123 5.83 8.54 22.61
CA GLU A 123 7.23 8.98 22.78
C GLU A 123 7.40 10.14 23.79
N GLN A 124 6.32 10.87 24.12
CA GLN A 124 6.33 11.95 25.10
C GLN A 124 6.11 11.46 26.55
N SER A 125 5.87 10.16 26.74
CA SER A 125 5.72 9.60 28.08
C SER A 125 7.02 9.66 28.87
N ASP A 126 6.94 10.08 30.13
CA ASP A 126 8.05 10.01 31.09
C ASP A 126 8.30 8.57 31.59
N ASP A 127 7.31 7.68 31.43
CA ASP A 127 7.41 6.26 31.76
C ASP A 127 7.69 5.42 30.51
N ILE A 128 8.77 4.65 30.55
CA ILE A 128 9.19 3.73 29.48
C ILE A 128 8.15 2.64 29.22
N TYR A 129 7.38 2.21 30.23
CA TYR A 129 6.31 1.23 30.08
C TYR A 129 5.17 1.80 29.25
N ASP A 130 4.72 3.00 29.60
CA ASP A 130 3.67 3.72 28.87
C ASP A 130 4.11 4.05 27.43
N TRP A 131 5.39 4.37 27.23
CA TRP A 131 5.93 4.59 25.88
C TRP A 131 5.85 3.32 25.03
N ILE A 132 6.35 2.19 25.53
CA ILE A 132 6.42 0.94 24.75
C ILE A 132 5.02 0.36 24.52
N ASP A 133 4.15 0.40 25.54
CA ASP A 133 2.75 -0.03 25.40
C ASP A 133 2.01 0.86 24.40
N GLY A 134 2.22 2.18 24.46
CA GLY A 134 1.68 3.15 23.51
C GLY A 134 2.15 2.89 22.07
N ASP A 135 3.45 2.67 21.84
CA ASP A 135 3.99 2.37 20.50
C ASP A 135 3.43 1.04 19.96
N LEU A 136 3.36 0.00 20.81
CA LEU A 136 2.79 -1.30 20.44
C LEU A 136 1.29 -1.21 20.11
N ALA A 137 0.53 -0.42 20.88
CA ALA A 137 -0.88 -0.17 20.63
C ALA A 137 -1.09 0.60 19.32
N ALA A 138 -0.33 1.68 19.10
CA ALA A 138 -0.40 2.51 17.89
C ALA A 138 -0.10 1.70 16.63
N VAL A 139 1.01 0.94 16.61
CA VAL A 139 1.39 0.14 15.44
C VAL A 139 0.41 -1.00 15.18
N THR A 140 -0.14 -1.63 16.23
CA THR A 140 -1.15 -2.69 16.10
C THR A 140 -2.44 -2.15 15.50
N LYS A 141 -2.93 -1.03 16.04
CA LYS A 141 -4.13 -0.34 15.54
C LYS A 141 -3.96 0.11 14.09
N CYS A 142 -2.79 0.64 13.75
CA CYS A 142 -2.44 1.03 12.38
C CYS A 142 -2.52 -0.17 11.43
N LEU A 143 -1.84 -1.28 11.77
CA LEU A 143 -1.83 -2.51 10.97
C LEU A 143 -3.23 -3.04 10.70
N ASP A 144 -4.09 -3.08 11.73
CA ASP A 144 -5.42 -3.68 11.58
C ASP A 144 -6.35 -2.80 10.74
N ASN A 145 -6.34 -1.48 10.95
CA ASN A 145 -7.10 -0.55 10.13
C ASN A 145 -6.59 -0.50 8.69
N LEU A 146 -5.26 -0.53 8.49
CA LEU A 146 -4.66 -0.47 7.16
C LEU A 146 -4.93 -1.74 6.36
N LYS A 147 -5.02 -2.92 6.99
CA LYS A 147 -5.46 -4.16 6.32
C LYS A 147 -6.90 -4.08 5.83
N ILE A 148 -7.80 -3.52 6.65
CA ILE A 148 -9.21 -3.34 6.28
C ILE A 148 -9.29 -2.38 5.09
N GLU A 149 -8.57 -1.26 5.17
CA GLU A 149 -8.52 -0.27 4.11
C GLU A 149 -7.90 -0.83 2.82
N ALA A 150 -6.81 -1.60 2.92
CA ALA A 150 -6.17 -2.23 1.78
C ALA A 150 -7.13 -3.16 1.02
N LYS A 151 -7.90 -3.98 1.75
CA LYS A 151 -8.94 -4.84 1.14
C LYS A 151 -9.99 -4.03 0.41
N ARG A 152 -10.47 -2.95 1.03
CA ARG A 152 -11.45 -2.03 0.43
C ARG A 152 -10.92 -1.36 -0.83
N ASP A 153 -9.72 -0.78 -0.76
CA ASP A 153 -9.11 0.01 -1.85
C ASP A 153 -8.67 -0.88 -3.04
N LEU A 154 -8.21 -2.09 -2.75
CA LEU A 154 -7.85 -3.10 -3.77
C LEU A 154 -9.06 -3.90 -4.28
N LYS A 155 -10.22 -3.79 -3.62
CA LYS A 155 -11.44 -4.53 -3.92
C LYS A 155 -11.26 -6.06 -3.84
N VAL A 156 -10.62 -6.52 -2.76
CA VAL A 156 -10.34 -7.95 -2.46
C VAL A 156 -10.94 -8.40 -1.13
#